data_AF-A0A6V7IBM3-F1
#
_entry.id   AF-A0A6V7IBM3-F1
#
_cell.length_a   1.000
_cell.length_b   1.000
_cell.length_c   1.000
_cell.angle_alpha   90.00
_cell.angle_beta   90.00
_cell.angle_gamma   90.00
#
_symmetry.space_group_name_H-M   'P 1'
#
loop_
_entity.id
_entity.type
_entity.pdbx_description
1 polymer ?
#
loop_
_entity_poly.entity_id
_entity_poly.type
_entity_poly.pdbx_seq_one_letter_code
_entity_poly.pdbx_strand_id
1 'polypeptide(L)' 'PELITKYGYTAETHEVRTEDGYLLSLHRISGGKKYPPKPGKPVVLVQHGILASSAAWVLSGPSKGL' A
#
# COMPACT_ATOMS: atom_id res chain seq x y z
N PRO A 1 -0.63 -7.94 1.96
CA PRO A 1 -1.98 -7.32 2.04
C PRO A 1 -2.63 -7.37 3.44
N GLU A 2 -2.26 -8.39 4.21
CA GLU A 2 -2.80 -8.83 5.48
C GLU A 2 -2.63 -7.77 6.58
N LEU A 3 -1.48 -7.09 6.61
CA LEU A 3 -1.25 -5.99 7.54
C LEU A 3 -2.25 -4.84 7.35
N ILE A 4 -2.61 -4.54 6.11
CA ILE A 4 -3.56 -3.46 5.77
C ILE A 4 -4.99 -3.87 6.13
N THR A 5 -5.41 -5.08 5.70
CA THR A 5 -6.77 -5.58 5.93
C THR A 5 -7.05 -5.84 7.41
N LYS A 6 -6.04 -6.26 8.18
CA LYS A 6 -6.11 -6.41 9.65
C LYS A 6 -6.66 -5.16 10.35
N TYR A 7 -6.35 -3.96 9.83
CA TYR A 7 -6.82 -2.69 10.40
C TYR A 7 -8.09 -2.13 9.73
N GLY A 8 -8.77 -2.91 8.88
CA GLY A 8 -10.02 -2.52 8.25
C GLY A 8 -9.87 -1.55 7.06
N TYR A 9 -8.72 -1.56 6.41
CA TYR A 9 -8.48 -0.85 5.16
C TYR A 9 -8.66 -1.79 3.95
N THR A 10 -9.13 -1.23 2.83
CA THR A 10 -9.23 -1.94 1.55
C THR A 10 -7.84 -2.03 0.92
N ALA A 11 -7.34 -3.26 0.79
CA ALA A 11 -6.04 -3.56 0.20
C ALA A 11 -6.22 -4.11 -1.22
N GLU A 12 -5.39 -3.67 -2.14
CA GLU A 12 -5.24 -4.20 -3.49
C GLU A 12 -3.77 -4.57 -3.72
N THR A 13 -3.55 -5.59 -4.55
CA THR A 13 -2.22 -5.94 -5.07
C THR A 13 -2.27 -5.83 -6.59
N HIS A 14 -1.29 -5.16 -7.16
CA HIS A 14 -1.13 -5.00 -8.60
C HIS A 14 0.24 -5.53 -9.00
N GLU A 15 0.32 -6.25 -10.11
CA GLU A 15 1.59 -6.66 -10.71
C GLU A 15 1.92 -5.73 -11.87
N VAL A 16 3.13 -5.18 -11.86
CA VAL A 16 3.63 -4.29 -12.91
C VAL A 16 4.90 -4.88 -13.49
N ARG A 17 4.91 -5.06 -14.80
CA ARG A 17 6.10 -5.50 -15.53
C ARG A 17 6.95 -4.30 -15.95
N THR A 18 8.22 -4.28 -15.57
CA THR A 18 9.18 -3.26 -16.05
C THR A 18 9.61 -3.55 -17.48
N GLU A 19 10.19 -2.55 -18.15
CA GLU A 19 10.68 -2.68 -19.54
C GLU A 19 11.73 -3.79 -19.68
N ASP A 20 12.58 -3.97 -18.69
CA ASP A 20 13.61 -5.02 -18.61
C ASP A 20 13.10 -6.35 -18.05
N GLY A 21 11.80 -6.47 -17.78
CA GLY A 21 11.11 -7.74 -17.56
C GLY A 21 10.92 -8.17 -16.11
N TYR A 22 11.24 -7.34 -15.11
CA TYR A 22 10.94 -7.63 -13.71
C TYR A 22 9.44 -7.48 -13.44
N LEU A 23 8.89 -8.38 -12.62
CA LEU A 23 7.53 -8.28 -12.10
C LEU A 23 7.56 -7.67 -10.71
N LEU A 24 7.01 -6.46 -10.59
CA LEU A 24 6.92 -5.71 -9.34
C LEU A 24 5.53 -5.87 -8.74
N SER A 25 5.46 -6.27 -7.47
CA SER A 25 4.22 -6.27 -6.70
C SER A 25 4.01 -4.93 -6.01
N LEU A 26 3.01 -4.18 -6.46
CA LEU A 26 2.56 -2.93 -5.82
C LEU A 26 1.40 -3.19 -4.88
N HIS A 27 1.47 -2.62 -3.68
CA HIS A 27 0.40 -2.66 -2.69
C HIS A 27 -0.29 -1.32 -2.63
N ARG A 28 -1.63 -1.32 -2.71
CA ARG A 28 -2.43 -0.09 -2.66
C ARG A 28 -3.46 -0.16 -1.54
N ILE A 29 -3.54 0.92 -0.77
CA ILE A 29 -4.63 1.19 0.16
C ILE A 29 -5.63 2.11 -0.55
N SER A 30 -6.75 1.57 -1.06
CA SER A 30 -7.73 2.38 -1.81
C SER A 30 -8.76 3.08 -0.91
N GLY A 31 -8.94 2.59 0.31
CA GLY A 31 -9.78 3.24 1.30
C GLY A 31 -9.71 2.58 2.68
N GLY A 32 -10.43 3.16 3.64
CA GLY A 32 -10.65 2.60 4.97
C GLY A 32 -12.00 3.04 5.52
N LYS A 33 -12.34 2.63 6.75
CA LYS A 33 -13.67 2.85 7.35
C LYS A 33 -14.17 4.30 7.25
N LYS A 34 -13.32 5.29 7.53
CA LYS A 34 -13.68 6.72 7.48
C LYS A 34 -13.71 7.29 6.06
N TYR A 35 -12.88 6.75 5.16
CA TYR A 35 -12.68 7.25 3.79
C TYR A 35 -12.70 6.08 2.80
N PRO A 36 -13.88 5.59 2.41
CA PRO A 36 -14.01 4.41 1.56
C PRO A 36 -13.38 4.61 0.17
N PRO A 37 -13.12 3.53 -0.59
CA PRO A 37 -12.67 3.63 -1.96
C PRO A 37 -13.61 4.49 -2.80
N LYS A 38 -13.05 5.44 -3.56
CA LYS A 38 -13.81 6.27 -4.51
C LYS A 38 -12.93 6.66 -5.71
N PRO A 39 -13.51 6.78 -6.92
CA PRO A 39 -12.80 7.29 -8.09
C PRO A 39 -12.26 8.72 -7.86
N GLY A 40 -11.19 9.08 -8.56
CA GLY A 40 -10.64 10.44 -8.54
C GLY A 40 -9.97 10.89 -7.24
N LYS A 41 -9.70 9.97 -6.29
CA LYS A 41 -8.85 10.28 -5.13
C LYS A 41 -7.45 10.68 -5.61
N PRO A 42 -6.85 11.75 -5.05
CA PRO A 42 -5.43 12.03 -5.25
C PRO A 42 -4.60 10.80 -4.87
N VAL A 43 -3.62 10.48 -5.71
CA VAL A 43 -2.75 9.31 -5.53
C VAL A 43 -1.43 9.78 -4.93
N VAL A 44 -0.92 8.98 -3.99
CA VAL A 44 0.43 9.14 -3.43
C VAL A 44 1.17 7.83 -3.66
N LEU A 45 2.37 7.93 -4.24
CA LEU A 45 3.31 6.81 -4.33
C LEU A 45 4.35 6.97 -3.22
N VAL A 46 4.57 5.90 -2.45
CA VAL A 46 5.55 5.90 -1.35
C VAL A 46 6.55 4.77 -1.58
N GLN A 47 7.82 5.12 -1.75
CA GLN A 47 8.89 4.19 -2.07
C GLN A 47 9.73 3.90 -0.83
N HIS A 48 9.98 2.63 -0.53
CA HIS A 48 10.81 2.23 0.60
C HIS A 48 12.31 2.48 0.34
N GLY A 49 13.11 2.45 1.40
CA GLY A 49 14.57 2.57 1.32
C GLY A 49 15.28 1.26 0.99
N ILE A 50 16.60 1.28 1.12
CA ILE A 50 17.50 0.14 0.95
C ILE A 50 17.16 -0.96 1.97
N LEU A 51 17.16 -2.23 1.53
CA LEU A 51 16.87 -3.42 2.35
C LEU A 51 15.48 -3.39 3.04
N ALA A 52 14.51 -2.68 2.45
CA ALA A 52 13.15 -2.59 2.95
C ALA A 52 12.12 -3.06 1.89
N SER A 53 10.84 -2.99 2.26
CA SER A 53 9.72 -3.25 1.36
C SER A 53 8.56 -2.31 1.68
N SER A 54 7.48 -2.39 0.91
CA SER A 54 6.22 -1.66 1.17
C SER A 54 5.66 -1.85 2.59
N ALA A 55 6.02 -2.94 3.28
CA ALA A 55 5.61 -3.18 4.66
C ALA A 55 6.06 -2.07 5.62
N ALA A 56 7.19 -1.42 5.35
CA ALA A 56 7.76 -0.36 6.19
C ALA A 56 6.75 0.74 6.54
N TRP A 57 5.81 1.03 5.62
CA TRP A 57 4.80 2.09 5.79
C TRP A 57 3.59 1.69 6.62
N VAL A 58 3.43 0.40 6.95
CA VAL A 58 2.22 -0.12 7.60
C VAL A 58 2.51 -1.01 8.82
N LEU A 59 3.78 -1.27 9.14
CA LEU A 59 4.18 -2.15 10.24
C LEU A 59 3.61 -1.74 11.61
N SER A 60 3.65 -0.45 11.94
CA SER A 60 3.22 0.03 13.26
C SER A 60 1.70 0.01 13.44
N GLY A 61 0.93 0.00 12.35
CA GLY A 61 -0.51 0.21 12.38
C GLY A 61 -0.91 1.68 12.62
N PRO A 62 -2.21 2.01 12.45
CA PRO A 62 -2.69 3.38 12.28
C PRO A 62 -2.61 4.27 13.53
N SER A 63 -2.37 3.72 14.72
CA SER A 63 -2.34 4.46 16.00
C SER A 63 -0.97 4.42 16.70
N LYS A 64 0.07 4.00 15.98
CA LYS A 64 1.44 3.83 16.51
C LYS A 64 2.51 4.40 15.57
N GLY A 65 2.10 5.32 14.67
CA GLY A 65 3.06 6.13 13.90
C GLY A 65 3.73 7.18 14.79
N LEU A 66 4.92 7.64 14.38
CA LEU A 66 5.63 8.77 14.99
C LEU A 66 4.78 10.04 15.02
#